data_AF-A0A2G5L3W5-F1
#
_entry.id   AF-A0A2G5L3W5-F1
#
_cell.length_a   1.000
_cell.length_b   1.000
_cell.length_c   1.000
_cell.angle_alpha   90.00
_cell.angle_beta   90.00
_cell.angle_gamma   90.00
#
_symmetry.space_group_name_H-M   'P 1'
#
loop_
_entity.id
_entity.type
_entity.pdbx_description
1 polymer ?
#
loop_
_entity_poly.entity_id
_entity_poly.type
_entity_poly.pdbx_seq_one_letter_code
_entity_poly.pdbx_strand_id
1 'polypeptide(L)'
;MIKYLFQQVALTVVLFMLWIGTTNLSGGDVGMMPMLMGMLVLIHISIGITLSLIFRNQLKTPNSMLIGIVIFQFIYQLGPLVIGDEPMFWGIFEASSSGEINRAFALIPLVCGILTLITIVIREQKNTFANRV
;
A
#
# COMPACT_ATOMS: atom_id res chain seq x y z
N MET A 1 8.49 -8.59 -8.33
CA MET A 1 7.79 -8.27 -7.07
C MET A 1 8.41 -7.09 -6.33
N ILE A 2 9.63 -7.21 -5.78
CA ILE A 2 10.25 -6.19 -4.91
C ILE A 2 10.20 -4.75 -5.46
N LYS A 3 10.53 -4.53 -6.73
CA LYS A 3 10.43 -3.20 -7.34
C LYS A 3 9.03 -2.57 -7.27
N TYR A 4 7.98 -3.39 -7.39
CA TYR A 4 6.60 -2.93 -7.32
C TYR A 4 6.18 -2.66 -5.87
N LEU A 5 6.75 -3.37 -4.90
CA LEU A 5 6.60 -3.02 -3.48
C LEU A 5 7.19 -1.64 -3.17
N PHE A 6 8.41 -1.37 -3.66
CA PHE A 6 9.03 -0.05 -3.51
C PHE A 6 8.23 1.04 -4.23
N GLN A 7 7.72 0.76 -5.44
CA GLN A 7 6.85 1.68 -6.16
C GLN A 7 5.60 2.01 -5.35
N GLN A 8 4.91 0.99 -4.83
CA GLN A 8 3.71 1.17 -4.03
C GLN A 8 4.00 2.02 -2.80
N VAL A 9 5.04 1.67 -2.03
CA VAL A 9 5.47 2.41 -0.84
C VAL A 9 5.80 3.86 -1.16
N ALA A 10 6.57 4.12 -2.23
CA ALA A 10 6.90 5.48 -2.63
C ALA A 10 5.66 6.29 -2.99
N LEU A 11 4.73 5.70 -3.75
CA LEU A 11 3.44 6.34 -4.06
C LEU A 11 2.65 6.63 -2.80
N THR A 12 2.62 5.70 -1.84
CA THR A 12 1.88 5.88 -0.60
C THR A 12 2.46 7.00 0.24
N VAL A 13 3.78 7.06 0.39
CA VAL A 13 4.42 8.17 1.12
C VAL A 13 4.15 9.50 0.44
N VAL A 14 4.32 9.60 -0.89
CA VAL A 14 4.09 10.85 -1.63
C VAL A 14 2.64 11.32 -1.51
N LEU A 15 1.66 10.44 -1.76
CA LEU A 15 0.25 10.81 -1.67
C LEU A 15 -0.17 11.13 -0.23
N PHE A 16 0.40 10.44 0.76
CA PHE A 16 0.12 10.72 2.16
C PHE A 16 0.66 12.08 2.59
N MET A 17 1.87 12.44 2.17
CA MET A 17 2.44 13.76 2.44
C MET A 17 1.67 14.88 1.74
N LEU A 18 1.22 14.65 0.50
CA LEU A 18 0.34 15.60 -0.20
C LEU A 18 -0.99 15.78 0.52
N TRP A 19 -1.60 14.68 1.00
CA TRP A 19 -2.82 14.75 1.77
C TRP A 19 -2.65 15.52 3.08
N ILE A 20 -1.58 15.26 3.84
CA ILE A 20 -1.22 16.05 5.04
C ILE A 20 -1.10 17.54 4.72
N GLY A 21 -0.55 17.91 3.56
CA GLY A 21 -0.46 19.31 3.16
C GLY A 21 -1.81 20.00 2.91
N THR A 22 -2.90 19.24 2.83
CA THR A 22 -4.25 19.72 2.48
C THR A 22 -5.32 19.45 3.54
N THR A 23 -4.98 18.73 4.61
CA THR A 23 -5.93 18.38 5.67
C THR A 23 -6.21 19.57 6.60
N ASN A 24 -7.40 19.55 7.22
CA ASN A 24 -7.82 20.55 8.22
C ASN A 24 -7.57 20.07 9.67
N LEU A 25 -6.78 19.01 9.85
CA LEU A 25 -6.46 18.46 11.15
C LEU A 25 -5.62 19.41 12.01
N SER A 26 -5.66 19.21 13.33
CA SER A 26 -4.89 20.01 14.26
C SER A 26 -3.39 19.84 14.03
N GLY A 27 -2.59 20.87 14.31
CA GLY A 27 -1.14 20.83 14.09
C GLY A 27 -0.42 19.73 14.88
N GLY A 28 -0.97 19.32 16.03
CA GLY A 28 -0.46 18.19 16.81
C GLY A 28 -0.66 16.85 16.12
N ASP A 29 -1.86 16.61 15.57
CA ASP A 29 -2.18 15.39 14.82
C ASP A 29 -1.35 15.29 13.54
N VAL A 30 -1.25 16.41 12.81
CA VAL A 30 -0.42 16.53 11.60
C VAL A 30 1.06 16.23 11.89
N GLY A 31 1.58 16.65 13.05
CA GLY A 31 2.97 16.42 13.43
C GLY A 31 3.32 14.95 13.70
N MET A 32 2.37 14.15 14.22
CA MET A 32 2.59 12.73 14.54
C MET A 32 2.38 11.79 13.35
N MET A 33 1.59 12.21 12.37
CA MET A 33 1.21 11.39 11.21
C MET A 33 2.39 10.87 10.38
N PRO A 34 3.39 11.70 9.99
CA PRO A 34 4.57 11.21 9.27
C PRO A 34 5.28 10.07 9.97
N MET A 35 5.39 10.13 11.30
CA MET A 35 6.06 9.10 12.11
C MET A 35 5.26 7.80 12.11
N LEU A 36 3.96 7.87 12.39
CA LEU A 36 3.04 6.72 12.36
C LEU A 36 3.04 6.05 10.98
N MET A 37 2.94 6.85 9.93
CA MET A 37 3.00 6.38 8.55
C MET A 37 4.33 5.73 8.21
N GLY A 38 5.44 6.35 8.61
CA GLY A 38 6.78 5.79 8.42
C GLY A 38 6.93 4.43 9.09
N MET A 39 6.48 4.27 10.34
CA MET A 39 6.52 2.99 11.04
C MET A 39 5.67 1.92 10.35
N LEU A 40 4.42 2.25 9.98
CA LEU A 40 3.54 1.31 9.28
C LEU A 40 4.13 0.87 7.94
N VAL A 41 4.63 1.81 7.15
CA VAL A 41 5.29 1.52 5.86
C VAL A 41 6.54 0.66 6.04
N LEU A 42 7.36 0.91 7.07
CA LEU A 42 8.56 0.11 7.36
C LEU A 42 8.23 -1.33 7.75
N ILE A 43 7.25 -1.53 8.63
CA ILE A 43 6.77 -2.86 8.99
C ILE A 43 6.22 -3.55 7.73
N HIS A 44 5.41 -2.82 6.97
CA HIS A 44 4.74 -3.35 5.81
C HIS A 44 5.74 -3.76 4.71
N ILE A 45 6.69 -2.91 4.34
CA ILE A 45 7.72 -3.23 3.35
C ILE A 45 8.61 -4.39 3.81
N SER A 46 8.92 -4.49 5.11
CA SER A 46 9.72 -5.60 5.66
C SER A 46 9.01 -6.94 5.47
N ILE A 47 7.70 -7.00 5.74
CA ILE A 47 6.88 -8.18 5.49
C ILE A 47 6.82 -8.48 3.99
N GLY A 48 6.59 -7.47 3.15
CA GLY A 48 6.54 -7.62 1.70
C GLY A 48 7.82 -8.16 1.08
N ILE A 49 8.98 -7.66 1.53
CA ILE A 49 10.29 -8.16 1.12
C ILE A 49 10.46 -9.61 1.58
N THR A 50 10.13 -9.92 2.84
CA THR A 50 10.25 -11.28 3.39
C THR A 50 9.41 -12.27 2.58
N LEU A 51 8.15 -11.95 2.29
CA LEU A 51 7.28 -12.76 1.44
C LEU A 51 7.82 -12.88 0.01
N SER A 52 8.33 -11.78 -0.56
CA SER A 52 8.94 -11.80 -1.89
C SER A 52 10.15 -12.71 -1.98
N LEU A 53 10.92 -12.83 -0.89
CA LEU A 53 12.09 -13.71 -0.81
C LEU A 53 11.67 -15.17 -0.61
N ILE A 54 10.75 -15.45 0.32
CA ILE A 54 10.21 -16.80 0.57
C ILE A 54 9.59 -17.37 -0.70
N PHE A 55 8.77 -16.58 -1.39
CA PHE A 55 8.06 -16.99 -2.60
C PHE A 55 8.77 -16.60 -3.90
N ARG A 56 10.08 -16.28 -3.86
CA ARG A 56 10.86 -15.80 -5.03
C ARG A 56 10.74 -16.70 -6.25
N ASN A 57 10.66 -18.01 -6.04
CA ASN A 57 10.56 -18.99 -7.12
C ASN A 57 9.18 -19.05 -7.76
N GLN A 58 8.14 -18.66 -7.03
CA GLN A 58 6.74 -18.68 -7.46
C GLN A 58 6.32 -17.32 -8.05
N LEU A 59 6.88 -16.22 -7.55
CA LEU A 59 6.55 -14.83 -7.93
C LEU A 59 7.33 -14.34 -9.19
N LYS A 60 7.40 -15.18 -10.23
CA LYS A 60 8.12 -14.88 -11.48
C LYS A 60 7.21 -14.45 -12.62
N THR A 61 5.98 -14.97 -12.66
CA THR A 61 5.03 -14.67 -13.73
C THR A 61 4.22 -13.41 -13.42
N PRO A 62 3.67 -12.73 -14.43
CA PRO A 62 2.79 -11.58 -14.25
C PRO A 62 1.64 -11.84 -13.27
N ASN A 63 0.94 -12.95 -13.47
CA ASN A 63 -0.18 -13.36 -12.64
C ASN A 63 0.25 -13.62 -11.19
N SER A 64 1.40 -14.28 -11.00
CA SER A 64 1.93 -14.49 -9.65
C SER A 64 2.33 -13.18 -8.97
N MET A 65 2.85 -12.19 -9.71
CA MET A 65 3.17 -10.87 -9.16
C MET A 65 1.91 -10.08 -8.81
N LEU A 66 0.85 -10.16 -9.63
CA LEU A 66 -0.45 -9.56 -9.32
C LEU A 66 -1.04 -10.15 -8.03
N ILE A 67 -1.09 -11.49 -7.94
CA ILE A 67 -1.56 -12.18 -6.73
C ILE A 67 -0.69 -11.78 -5.52
N GLY A 68 0.63 -11.71 -5.69
CA GLY A 68 1.54 -11.27 -4.64
C GLY A 68 1.25 -9.86 -4.13
N ILE A 69 0.94 -8.90 -5.02
CA ILE A 69 0.59 -7.52 -4.63
C ILE A 69 -0.78 -7.48 -3.94
N VAL A 70 -1.74 -8.27 -4.39
CA VAL A 70 -3.05 -8.37 -3.74
C VAL A 70 -2.91 -8.93 -2.32
N ILE A 71 -2.14 -10.01 -2.14
CA ILE A 71 -1.87 -10.59 -0.82
C ILE A 71 -1.14 -9.59 0.06
N PHE A 72 -0.11 -8.93 -0.48
CA PHE A 72 0.59 -7.86 0.22
C PHE A 72 -0.38 -6.78 0.71
N GLN A 73 -1.29 -6.33 -0.15
CA GLN A 73 -2.28 -5.34 0.21
C GLN A 73 -3.25 -5.82 1.29
N PHE A 74 -3.64 -7.10 1.24
CA PHE A 74 -4.49 -7.68 2.26
C PHE A 74 -3.80 -7.70 3.63
N ILE A 75 -2.50 -8.02 3.66
CA ILE A 75 -1.69 -8.00 4.88
C ILE A 75 -1.62 -6.60 5.48
N TYR A 76 -1.50 -5.56 4.65
CA TYR A 76 -1.57 -4.18 5.14
C TYR A 76 -2.88 -3.91 5.90
N GLN A 77 -4.00 -4.23 5.24
CA GLN A 77 -5.34 -3.91 5.73
C GLN A 77 -5.69 -4.71 7.00
N LEU A 78 -5.14 -5.92 7.12
CA LEU A 78 -5.32 -6.77 8.30
C LEU A 78 -4.28 -6.54 9.40
N GLY A 79 -3.23 -5.75 9.14
CA GLY A 79 -2.14 -5.49 10.09
C GLY A 79 -2.62 -5.08 11.49
N PRO A 80 -3.60 -4.18 11.64
CA PRO A 80 -4.12 -3.78 12.95
C PRO A 80 -4.73 -4.93 13.78
N LEU A 81 -5.24 -6.00 13.15
CA LEU A 81 -5.75 -7.17 13.89
C LEU A 81 -4.68 -7.81 14.78
N VAL A 82 -3.40 -7.71 14.40
CA VAL A 82 -2.28 -8.29 15.15
C VAL A 82 -2.10 -7.60 16.52
N ILE A 83 -2.56 -6.36 16.65
CA ILE A 83 -2.50 -5.58 17.89
C ILE A 83 -3.87 -5.48 18.58
N GLY A 84 -4.85 -6.28 18.16
CA GLY A 84 -6.20 -6.32 18.74
C GLY A 84 -7.13 -5.20 18.28
N ASP A 85 -6.79 -4.51 17.19
CA ASP A 85 -7.56 -3.41 16.63
C ASP A 85 -8.37 -3.85 15.39
N GLU A 86 -9.30 -3.02 14.93
CA GLU A 86 -10.14 -3.32 13.77
C GLU A 86 -9.35 -3.28 12.45
N PRO A 87 -9.73 -4.10 11.43
CA PRO A 87 -9.15 -4.02 10.10
C PRO A 87 -9.16 -2.59 9.56
N MET A 88 -8.05 -2.17 8.95
CA MET A 88 -7.86 -0.80 8.49
C MET A 88 -8.90 -0.37 7.44
N PHE A 89 -9.45 -1.33 6.69
CA PHE A 89 -10.53 -1.09 5.73
C PHE A 89 -11.80 -0.53 6.38
N TRP A 90 -12.08 -0.84 7.65
CA TRP A 90 -13.24 -0.28 8.36
C TRP A 90 -13.10 1.22 8.63
N GLY A 91 -11.87 1.71 8.72
CA GLY A 91 -11.57 3.14 8.83
C GLY A 91 -12.14 3.98 7.67
N ILE A 92 -12.48 3.36 6.52
CA ILE A 92 -13.15 4.03 5.40
C ILE A 92 -14.55 4.53 5.79
N PHE A 93 -15.25 3.80 6.65
CA PHE A 93 -16.65 4.07 7.04
C PHE A 93 -16.77 4.90 8.31
N GLU A 94 -15.66 5.25 8.93
CA GLU A 94 -15.70 5.99 10.19
C GLU A 94 -16.13 7.43 9.94
N ALA A 95 -17.32 7.80 10.42
CA ALA A 95 -17.95 9.11 10.16
C ALA A 95 -17.50 10.23 11.10
N SER A 96 -16.69 9.92 12.12
CA SER A 96 -16.18 10.87 13.10
C SER A 96 -15.22 11.90 12.47
N SER A 97 -15.01 13.02 13.15
CA SER A 97 -13.99 14.01 12.75
C SER A 97 -12.58 13.43 12.82
N SER A 98 -12.31 12.54 13.79
CA SER A 98 -11.08 11.73 13.86
C SER A 98 -11.00 10.68 12.75
N GLY A 99 -12.12 10.32 12.13
CA GLY A 99 -12.19 9.37 11.03
C GLY A 99 -11.48 9.82 9.76
N GLU A 100 -11.14 11.11 9.61
CA GLU A 100 -10.35 11.56 8.45
C GLU A 100 -8.98 10.87 8.38
N ILE A 101 -8.37 10.66 9.54
CA ILE A 101 -7.10 9.95 9.69
C ILE A 101 -7.24 8.51 9.22
N ASN A 102 -8.22 7.80 9.78
CA ASN A 102 -8.44 6.39 9.52
C ASN A 102 -8.81 6.15 8.05
N ARG A 103 -9.61 7.04 7.45
CA ARG A 103 -9.88 7.04 6.01
C ARG A 103 -8.61 7.20 5.18
N ALA A 104 -7.72 8.13 5.53
CA ALA A 104 -6.48 8.35 4.80
C ALA A 104 -5.53 7.14 4.88
N PHE A 105 -5.34 6.59 6.08
CA PHE A 105 -4.52 5.40 6.29
C PHE A 105 -5.08 4.14 5.61
N ALA A 106 -6.39 4.08 5.37
CA ALA A 106 -7.03 2.99 4.64
C ALA A 106 -6.99 3.17 3.11
N LEU A 107 -7.41 4.35 2.63
CA LEU A 107 -7.64 4.63 1.21
C LEU A 107 -6.36 4.90 0.43
N ILE A 108 -5.42 5.66 0.99
CA ILE A 108 -4.21 6.06 0.23
C ILE A 108 -3.40 4.82 -0.17
N PRO A 109 -3.07 3.90 0.73
CA PRO A 109 -2.40 2.65 0.36
C PRO A 109 -3.21 1.81 -0.62
N LEU A 110 -4.55 1.79 -0.50
CA LEU A 110 -5.43 1.08 -1.43
C LEU A 110 -5.31 1.64 -2.85
N VAL A 111 -5.41 2.96 -3.01
CA VAL A 111 -5.24 3.64 -4.29
C VAL A 111 -3.84 3.38 -4.86
N CYS A 112 -2.79 3.46 -4.03
CA CYS A 112 -1.42 3.14 -4.47
C CYS A 112 -1.26 1.68 -4.92
N GLY A 113 -1.92 0.75 -4.23
CA GLY A 113 -1.99 -0.66 -4.63
C GLY A 113 -2.62 -0.81 -6.01
N ILE A 114 -3.75 -0.15 -6.25
CA ILE A 114 -4.43 -0.15 -7.56
C ILE A 114 -3.52 0.43 -8.66
N LEU A 115 -2.87 1.57 -8.42
CA LEU A 115 -1.93 2.16 -9.38
C LEU A 115 -0.74 1.24 -9.68
N THR A 116 -0.26 0.52 -8.67
CA THR A 116 0.81 -0.47 -8.82
C THR A 116 0.35 -1.66 -9.66
N LEU A 117 -0.86 -2.17 -9.42
CA LEU A 117 -1.47 -3.22 -10.24
C LEU A 117 -1.64 -2.79 -11.70
N ILE A 118 -2.13 -1.58 -11.95
CA ILE A 118 -2.24 -1.00 -13.31
C ILE A 118 -0.87 -0.96 -13.98
N THR A 119 0.17 -0.54 -13.25
CA THR A 119 1.55 -0.48 -13.77
C THR A 119 2.05 -1.86 -14.19
N ILE A 120 1.76 -2.90 -13.39
CA ILE A 120 2.10 -4.29 -13.73
C ILE A 120 1.37 -4.69 -15.03
N VAL A 121 0.06 -4.47 -15.12
CA VAL A 121 -0.74 -4.84 -16.31
C VAL A 121 -0.23 -4.16 -17.57
N ILE A 122 0.01 -2.85 -17.55
CA ILE A 122 0.50 -2.08 -18.72
C ILE A 122 1.85 -2.61 -19.19
N ARG A 123 2.77 -2.89 -18.25
CA ARG A 123 4.10 -3.40 -18.60
C ARG A 123 4.01 -4.76 -19.29
N GLU A 124 3.10 -5.61 -18.85
CA GLU A 124 2.94 -6.96 -19.38
C GLU A 124 2.30 -6.96 -20.76
N GLN A 125 1.36 -6.07 -21.01
CA GLN A 125 0.82 -5.83 -22.35
C GLN A 125 1.93 -5.38 -23.33
N LYS A 126 2.82 -4.47 -22.90
CA LYS A 126 3.96 -4.02 -23.72
C LYS A 126 4.94 -5.16 -24.03
N ASN A 127 5.29 -5.99 -23.05
CA ASN A 127 6.17 -7.14 -23.26
C ASN A 127 5.55 -8.16 -24.23
N THR A 128 4.24 -8.42 -24.09
CA THR A 128 3.51 -9.35 -24.97
C THR A 128 3.47 -8.84 -26.41
N PHE A 129 3.28 -7.53 -26.62
CA PHE A 129 3.30 -6.92 -27.94
C PHE A 129 4.70 -6.98 -28.58
N ALA A 130 5.75 -6.66 -27.82
CA ALA A 130 7.13 -6.68 -28.31
C ALA A 130 7.60 -8.08 -28.73
N ASN A 131 7.09 -9.15 -28.11
CA ASN A 131 7.43 -10.54 -28.47
C ASN A 131 6.64 -11.08 -29.67
N ARG A 132 5.69 -10.31 -30.22
CA ARG A 132 4.87 -10.69 -31.38
C ARG A 132 5.32 -10.02 -32.69
N VAL A 133 6.25 -9.06 -32.63
CA VAL A 133 6.86 -8.36 -33.76
C VAL A 133 8.26 -8.93 -33.99
#